data_AF-A0A7X1XMQ0-F1
#
_entry.id   AF-A0A7X1XMQ0-F1
#
_cell.length_a   1.000
_cell.length_b   1.000
_cell.length_c   1.000
_cell.angle_alpha   90.00
_cell.angle_beta   90.00
_cell.angle_gamma   90.00
#
_symmetry.space_group_name_H-M   'P 1'
#
loop_
_entity.id
_entity.type
_entity.pdbx_description
1 polymer ?
#
loop_
_entity_poly.entity_id
_entity_poly.type
_entity_poly.pdbx_seq_one_letter_code
_entity_poly.pdbx_strand_id
1 'polypeptide(L)'
;MSEKNHLDYKKAIASSGKDIYFPFEVGNADYWIPTFQLEKLLNEGLKGLSLAGLALRTRSKVVKVAVCEALGYPVPKSFTKTQPRFFGQQLDTYTQKSLNLQIWNEELSPSRRYAIIQITDDDVVGKIKVINGQELAILDTTGTITSKYQAGLDVGSDNHELVSRLDTLPMQLHVQSAGRFDAAISPIQEPQSGMLLPIADIFDR
;
A
#
# COMPACT_ATOMS: atom_id res chain seq x y z
N MET A 1 37.32 21.39 -5.78
CA MET A 1 35.98 21.81 -5.30
C MET A 1 35.67 20.96 -4.08
N SER A 2 35.37 21.57 -2.93
CA SER A 2 35.02 20.81 -1.72
C SER A 2 33.73 20.03 -2.01
N GLU A 3 33.74 18.73 -1.74
CA GLU A 3 32.59 17.86 -1.94
C GLU A 3 31.47 18.32 -1.00
N LYS A 4 30.34 18.76 -1.58
CA LYS A 4 29.22 19.35 -0.85
C LYS A 4 28.71 18.35 0.20
N ASN A 5 28.55 18.77 1.45
CA ASN A 5 28.14 17.88 2.53
C ASN A 5 26.62 17.68 2.55
N HIS A 6 26.14 16.59 3.13
CA HIS A 6 24.72 16.26 3.23
C HIS A 6 23.91 17.34 3.97
N LEU A 7 24.50 18.02 4.95
CA LEU A 7 23.88 19.17 5.63
C LEU A 7 23.71 20.40 4.73
N ASP A 8 24.56 20.57 3.72
CA ASP A 8 24.46 21.70 2.79
C ASP A 8 23.24 21.55 1.89
N TYR A 9 22.94 20.32 1.45
CA TYR A 9 21.69 20.02 0.73
C TYR A 9 20.46 20.29 1.59
N LYS A 10 20.46 19.83 2.84
CA LYS A 10 19.36 20.09 3.79
C LYS A 10 19.11 21.60 3.94
N LYS A 11 20.17 22.39 4.12
CA LYS A 11 20.08 23.85 4.23
C LYS A 11 19.59 24.48 2.93
N ALA A 12 20.09 24.05 1.78
CA ALA A 12 19.66 24.58 0.48
C ALA A 12 18.16 24.32 0.24
N ILE A 13 17.68 23.10 0.52
CA ILE A 13 16.26 22.75 0.41
C ILE A 13 15.43 23.59 1.38
N ALA A 14 15.83 23.69 2.65
CA ALA A 14 15.12 24.48 3.65
C ALA A 14 15.02 25.97 3.25
N SER A 15 16.13 26.56 2.81
CA SER A 15 16.19 27.96 2.35
C SER A 15 15.39 28.21 1.07
N SER A 16 15.16 27.18 0.25
CA SER A 16 14.36 27.32 -0.98
C SER A 16 12.86 27.47 -0.70
N GLY A 17 12.37 27.03 0.46
CA GLY A 17 10.95 27.01 0.80
C GLY A 17 10.10 26.06 -0.06
N LYS A 18 10.72 25.27 -0.95
CA LYS A 18 10.04 24.32 -1.82
C LYS A 18 9.60 23.10 -1.03
N ASP A 19 8.45 22.55 -1.39
CA ASP A 19 7.92 21.35 -0.76
C ASP A 19 8.49 20.05 -1.37
N ILE A 20 8.07 18.91 -0.83
CA ILE A 20 8.49 17.58 -1.29
C ILE A 20 7.98 17.22 -2.70
N TYR A 21 7.07 18.01 -3.26
CA TYR A 21 6.46 17.77 -4.57
C TYR A 21 7.14 18.57 -5.68
N PHE A 22 7.92 19.61 -5.34
CA PHE A 22 8.63 20.40 -6.33
C PHE A 22 9.57 19.54 -7.19
N PRO A 23 9.45 19.56 -8.53
CA PRO A 23 10.18 18.68 -9.42
C PRO A 23 11.59 19.21 -9.68
N PHE A 24 12.54 18.92 -8.78
CA PHE A 24 13.94 19.21 -9.05
C PHE A 24 14.45 18.33 -10.20
N GLU A 25 15.28 18.92 -11.06
CA GLU A 25 15.99 18.18 -12.09
C GLU A 25 16.90 17.14 -11.43
N VAL A 26 16.88 15.91 -11.95
CA VAL A 26 17.75 14.83 -11.48
C VAL A 26 19.20 15.23 -11.73
N GLY A 27 20.04 15.16 -10.69
CA GLY A 27 21.43 15.60 -10.76
C GLY A 27 21.64 17.10 -10.52
N ASN A 28 20.60 17.86 -10.18
CA ASN A 28 20.74 19.26 -9.78
C ASN A 28 21.73 19.41 -8.61
N ALA A 29 22.76 20.24 -8.79
CA ALA A 29 23.86 20.38 -7.84
C ALA A 29 23.45 20.88 -6.44
N ASP A 30 22.32 21.60 -6.35
CA ASP A 30 21.88 22.23 -5.11
C ASP A 30 20.81 21.47 -4.37
N TYR A 31 19.92 20.81 -5.11
CA TYR A 31 18.70 20.27 -4.55
C TYR A 31 18.57 18.76 -4.74
N TRP A 32 19.27 18.15 -5.70
CA TRP A 32 19.25 16.70 -5.86
C TRP A 32 20.30 16.06 -4.95
N ILE A 33 19.83 15.45 -3.85
CA ILE A 33 20.72 14.87 -2.84
C ILE A 33 21.30 13.55 -3.40
N PRO A 34 22.63 13.37 -3.48
CA PRO A 34 23.22 12.10 -3.86
C PRO A 34 22.78 10.96 -2.93
N THR A 35 22.59 9.74 -3.45
CA THR A 35 22.02 8.61 -2.69
C THR A 35 22.72 8.33 -1.36
N PHE A 36 24.06 8.36 -1.34
CA PHE A 36 24.83 8.17 -0.11
C PHE A 36 24.56 9.26 0.94
N GLN A 37 24.45 10.51 0.50
CA GLN A 37 24.16 11.65 1.37
C GLN A 37 22.70 11.64 1.85
N LEU A 38 21.79 11.20 0.99
CA LEU A 38 20.38 10.97 1.33
C LEU A 38 20.25 9.90 2.41
N GLU A 39 20.93 8.76 2.25
CA GLU A 39 20.98 7.70 3.27
C GLU A 39 21.54 8.23 4.60
N LYS A 40 22.59 9.05 4.55
CA LYS A 40 23.19 9.66 5.75
C LYS A 40 22.22 10.60 6.47
N LEU A 41 21.56 11.52 5.75
CA LEU A 41 20.55 12.42 6.32
C LEU A 41 19.42 11.66 7.01
N LEU A 42 18.94 10.58 6.39
CA LEU A 42 17.87 9.78 6.96
C LEU A 42 18.33 9.02 8.21
N ASN A 43 19.53 8.43 8.19
CA ASN A 43 20.07 7.75 9.37
C ASN A 43 20.28 8.73 10.53
N GLU A 44 20.81 9.93 10.28
CA GLU A 44 21.01 10.94 11.33
C GLU A 44 19.69 11.53 11.83
N GLY A 45 18.70 11.70 10.95
CA GLY A 45 17.43 12.35 11.28
C GLY A 45 16.37 11.44 11.91
N LEU A 46 16.39 10.14 11.64
CA LEU A 46 15.31 9.23 12.04
C LEU A 46 15.75 8.16 13.05
N LYS A 47 17.04 7.80 13.11
CA LYS A 47 17.50 6.71 13.99
C LYS A 47 17.20 7.04 15.45
N GLY A 48 16.62 6.09 16.17
CA GLY A 48 16.18 6.27 17.55
C GLY A 48 14.77 6.83 17.72
N LEU A 49 14.08 7.20 16.63
CA LEU A 49 12.68 7.62 16.69
C LEU A 49 11.80 6.46 17.19
N SER A 50 11.13 6.66 18.33
CA SER A 50 10.17 5.69 18.86
C SER A 50 8.81 5.82 18.19
N LEU A 51 8.24 4.68 17.80
CA LEU A 51 6.91 4.51 17.23
C LEU A 51 6.00 3.71 18.17
N ALA A 52 6.45 3.42 19.39
CA ALA A 52 5.74 2.65 20.39
C ALA A 52 4.38 3.30 20.73
N GLY A 53 3.35 2.47 20.91
CA GLY A 53 1.99 2.94 21.25
C GLY A 53 1.21 3.63 20.11
N LEU A 54 1.84 3.90 18.96
CA LEU A 54 1.15 4.52 17.82
C LEU A 54 0.41 3.48 16.97
N ALA A 55 -0.79 3.81 16.51
CA ALA A 55 -1.49 3.02 15.49
C ALA A 55 -0.74 3.04 14.13
N LEU A 56 -0.90 2.00 13.30
CA LEU A 56 -0.15 1.84 12.04
C LEU A 56 -0.20 3.07 11.12
N ARG A 57 -1.39 3.65 10.89
CA ARG A 57 -1.53 4.86 10.05
C ARG A 57 -0.78 6.06 10.63
N THR A 58 -0.78 6.19 11.96
CA THR A 58 -0.07 7.23 12.69
C THR A 58 1.44 7.04 12.57
N ARG A 59 1.94 5.80 12.72
CA ARG A 59 3.36 5.47 12.51
C ARG A 59 3.83 5.89 11.12
N SER A 60 3.09 5.52 10.07
CA SER A 60 3.43 5.90 8.69
C SER A 60 3.42 7.41 8.48
N LYS A 61 2.52 8.15 9.14
CA LYS A 61 2.51 9.62 9.08
C LYS A 61 3.73 10.20 9.79
N VAL A 62 4.01 9.75 11.02
CA VAL A 62 5.15 10.22 11.84
C VAL A 62 6.47 9.99 11.11
N VAL A 63 6.68 8.82 10.51
CA VAL A 63 7.90 8.55 9.73
C VAL A 63 8.03 9.50 8.55
N LYS A 64 6.96 9.77 7.78
CA LYS A 64 7.04 10.71 6.65
C LYS A 64 7.34 12.14 7.10
N VAL A 65 6.80 12.57 8.23
CA VAL A 65 7.11 13.86 8.85
C VAL A 65 8.60 13.93 9.19
N ALA A 66 9.13 12.91 9.86
CA ALA A 66 10.55 12.83 10.20
C ALA A 66 11.45 12.82 8.94
N VAL A 67 11.02 12.18 7.84
CA VAL A 67 11.72 12.26 6.55
C VAL A 67 11.73 13.69 6.01
N CYS A 68 10.60 14.42 6.02
CA CYS A 68 10.59 15.83 5.60
C CYS A 68 11.61 16.65 6.41
N GLU A 69 11.57 16.51 7.74
CA GLU A 69 12.46 17.23 8.66
C GLU A 69 13.93 16.87 8.48
N ALA A 70 14.23 15.59 8.24
CA ALA A 70 15.59 15.13 7.97
C ALA A 70 16.15 15.76 6.69
N LEU A 71 15.34 15.83 5.64
CA LEU A 71 15.72 16.38 4.33
C LEU A 71 15.66 17.91 4.25
N GLY A 72 15.01 18.57 5.23
CA GLY A 72 14.85 20.02 5.26
C GLY A 72 13.62 20.55 4.52
N TYR A 73 12.68 19.68 4.17
CA TYR A 73 11.42 20.09 3.54
C TYR A 73 10.40 20.59 4.58
N PRO A 74 9.56 21.56 4.23
CA PRO A 74 8.38 21.86 5.02
C PRO A 74 7.43 20.65 5.03
N VAL A 75 6.85 20.36 6.20
CA VAL A 75 5.90 19.25 6.37
C VAL A 75 4.55 19.66 5.78
N PRO A 76 4.02 18.94 4.77
CA PRO A 76 2.71 19.27 4.21
C PRO A 76 1.60 18.96 5.23
N LYS A 77 0.50 19.73 5.21
CA LYS A 77 -0.68 19.48 6.05
C LYS A 77 -1.24 18.06 5.86
N SER A 78 -1.18 17.58 4.63
CA SER A 78 -1.58 16.23 4.22
C SER A 78 -0.66 15.73 3.12
N PHE A 79 -0.28 14.46 3.17
CA PHE A 79 0.53 13.83 2.12
C PHE A 79 -0.34 13.39 0.95
N THR A 80 -0.21 14.06 -0.20
CA THR A 80 -0.87 13.71 -1.46
C THR A 80 -0.55 12.27 -1.87
N LYS A 81 -1.54 11.56 -2.42
CA LYS A 81 -1.40 10.20 -2.96
C LYS A 81 -0.72 10.23 -4.34
N THR A 82 0.58 10.50 -4.34
CA THR A 82 1.46 10.42 -5.51
C THR A 82 2.50 9.32 -5.34
N GLN A 83 3.07 8.89 -6.46
CA GLN A 83 4.23 8.00 -6.53
C GLN A 83 5.29 8.64 -7.45
N PRO A 84 6.53 8.82 -6.97
CA PRO A 84 6.96 8.66 -5.59
C PRO A 84 6.30 9.67 -4.64
N ARG A 85 6.27 9.34 -3.34
CA ARG A 85 5.68 10.21 -2.31
C ARG A 85 6.48 11.48 -2.10
N PHE A 86 7.81 11.39 -2.21
CA PHE A 86 8.74 12.53 -2.19
C PHE A 86 9.24 12.78 -3.61
N PHE A 87 8.41 13.43 -4.42
CA PHE A 87 8.62 13.60 -5.86
C PHE A 87 9.93 14.33 -6.17
N GLY A 88 10.25 15.39 -5.42
CA GLY A 88 11.47 16.18 -5.63
C GLY A 88 12.77 15.41 -5.43
N GLN A 89 12.72 14.24 -4.78
CA GLN A 89 13.85 13.33 -4.62
C GLN A 89 13.61 11.97 -5.31
N GLN A 90 12.55 11.79 -6.10
CA GLN A 90 12.18 10.47 -6.63
C GLN A 90 12.22 9.35 -5.56
N LEU A 91 11.75 9.64 -4.34
CA LEU A 91 11.95 8.80 -3.17
C LEU A 91 10.62 8.27 -2.61
N ASP A 92 10.56 6.97 -2.35
CA ASP A 92 9.55 6.34 -1.52
C ASP A 92 10.16 5.76 -0.25
N THR A 93 9.32 5.60 0.78
CA THR A 93 9.74 5.19 2.13
C THR A 93 8.97 3.96 2.56
N TYR A 94 9.68 2.95 3.07
CA TYR A 94 9.13 1.65 3.44
C TYR A 94 9.62 1.28 4.84
N THR A 95 8.72 1.36 5.82
CA THR A 95 8.98 0.90 7.19
C THR A 95 8.86 -0.62 7.26
N GLN A 96 9.91 -1.30 7.70
CA GLN A 96 10.00 -2.76 7.71
C GLN A 96 10.38 -3.27 9.10
N LYS A 97 9.51 -4.11 9.68
CA LYS A 97 9.82 -4.85 10.92
C LYS A 97 10.45 -6.21 10.61
N SER A 98 10.13 -6.79 9.45
CA SER A 98 10.70 -8.05 8.95
C SER A 98 11.62 -7.82 7.75
N LEU A 99 12.48 -8.78 7.44
CA LEU A 99 13.38 -8.75 6.27
C LEU A 99 12.71 -9.14 4.94
N ASN A 100 11.38 -9.19 4.89
CA ASN A 100 10.59 -9.47 3.69
C ASN A 100 9.93 -8.18 3.18
N LEU A 101 10.67 -7.39 2.39
CA LEU A 101 10.13 -6.17 1.78
C LEU A 101 9.09 -6.55 0.71
N GLN A 102 7.84 -6.10 0.93
CA GLN A 102 6.76 -6.25 -0.03
C GLN A 102 6.38 -4.88 -0.59
N ILE A 103 6.52 -4.72 -1.90
CA ILE A 103 6.05 -3.56 -2.65
C ILE A 103 4.81 -4.02 -3.41
N TRP A 104 3.65 -3.46 -3.05
CA TRP A 104 2.36 -3.91 -3.54
C TRP A 104 1.92 -3.10 -4.76
N ASN A 105 1.39 -3.79 -5.77
CA ASN A 105 0.66 -3.23 -6.92
C ASN A 105 1.47 -2.32 -7.87
N GLU A 106 2.80 -2.43 -7.92
CA GLU A 106 3.60 -1.72 -8.93
C GLU A 106 4.89 -2.45 -9.29
N GLU A 107 5.33 -2.25 -10.54
CA GLU A 107 6.68 -2.64 -10.96
C GLU A 107 7.73 -1.71 -10.34
N LEU A 108 8.91 -2.25 -10.06
CA LEU A 108 10.04 -1.45 -9.59
C LEU A 108 10.48 -0.49 -10.70
N SER A 109 10.30 0.81 -10.46
CA SER A 109 10.87 1.84 -11.32
C SER A 109 12.39 1.89 -11.16
N PRO A 110 13.20 1.69 -12.22
CA PRO A 110 14.66 1.67 -12.15
C PRO A 110 15.27 2.96 -11.58
N SER A 111 14.68 4.11 -11.91
CA SER A 111 15.17 5.44 -11.52
C SER A 111 14.67 5.91 -10.15
N ARG A 112 13.67 5.22 -9.58
CA ARG A 112 13.13 5.56 -8.26
C ARG A 112 14.06 5.07 -7.15
N ARG A 113 14.12 5.84 -6.06
CA ARG A 113 14.85 5.52 -4.84
C ARG A 113 13.89 5.01 -3.77
N TYR A 114 14.34 4.00 -3.03
CA TYR A 114 13.57 3.31 -2.00
C TYR A 114 14.35 3.41 -0.69
N ALA A 115 13.82 4.16 0.28
CA ALA A 115 14.32 4.19 1.65
C ALA A 115 13.67 3.05 2.45
N ILE A 116 14.45 2.02 2.73
CA ILE A 116 14.07 0.91 3.61
C ILE A 116 14.44 1.30 5.03
N ILE A 117 13.42 1.46 5.88
CA ILE A 117 13.54 1.95 7.25
C ILE A 117 13.28 0.77 8.19
N GLN A 118 14.33 0.26 8.83
CA GLN A 118 14.19 -0.82 9.81
C GLN A 118 13.46 -0.33 11.06
N ILE A 119 12.48 -1.10 11.50
CA ILE A 119 11.82 -0.93 12.81
C ILE A 119 12.27 -2.10 13.69
N THR A 120 12.84 -1.80 14.87
CA THR A 120 13.24 -2.81 15.84
C THR A 120 12.03 -3.42 16.55
N ASP A 121 12.25 -4.46 17.35
CA ASP A 121 11.19 -5.11 18.13
C ASP A 121 10.53 -4.15 19.11
N ASP A 122 11.31 -3.23 19.69
CA ASP A 122 10.87 -2.14 20.58
C ASP A 122 10.14 -0.99 19.85
N ASP A 123 9.77 -1.18 18.58
CA ASP A 123 9.14 -0.17 17.72
C ASP A 123 9.98 1.11 17.57
N VAL A 124 11.31 0.99 17.54
CA VAL A 124 12.24 2.11 17.32
C VAL A 124 12.82 2.04 15.91
N VAL A 125 13.00 3.20 15.28
CA VAL A 125 13.71 3.26 13.99
C VAL A 125 15.18 2.90 14.18
N GLY A 126 15.59 1.82 13.53
CA GLY A 126 16.96 1.31 13.51
C GLY A 126 17.76 1.89 12.35
N LYS A 127 18.29 1.01 11.50
CA LYS A 127 19.09 1.40 10.33
C LYS A 127 18.20 1.76 9.13
N ILE A 128 18.66 2.70 8.33
CA ILE A 128 18.02 3.07 7.08
C ILE A 128 18.97 2.79 5.93
N LYS A 129 18.46 2.17 4.86
CA LYS A 129 19.18 1.92 3.62
C LYS A 129 18.42 2.58 2.47
N VAL A 130 19.13 3.30 1.61
CA VAL A 130 18.56 3.84 0.38
C VAL A 130 19.19 3.12 -0.80
N ILE A 131 18.35 2.54 -1.63
CA ILE A 131 18.73 1.84 -2.86
C ILE A 131 17.88 2.33 -4.01
N ASN A 132 18.38 2.23 -5.24
CA ASN A 132 17.56 2.49 -6.42
C ASN A 132 16.78 1.24 -6.86
N GLY A 133 15.86 1.39 -7.80
CA GLY A 133 15.04 0.28 -8.29
C GLY A 133 15.84 -0.80 -9.02
N GLN A 134 16.95 -0.46 -9.67
CA GLN A 134 17.82 -1.44 -10.34
C GLN A 134 18.50 -2.36 -9.32
N GLU A 135 19.07 -1.77 -8.26
CA GLU A 135 19.69 -2.51 -7.16
C GLU A 135 18.66 -3.36 -6.41
N LEU A 136 17.47 -2.81 -6.18
CA LEU A 136 16.39 -3.53 -5.51
C LEU A 136 15.88 -4.71 -6.36
N ALA A 137 15.81 -4.56 -7.69
CA ALA A 137 15.40 -5.64 -8.58
C ALA A 137 16.32 -6.87 -8.53
N ILE A 138 17.62 -6.68 -8.26
CA ILE A 138 18.58 -7.78 -8.07
C ILE A 138 18.23 -8.61 -6.80
N LEU A 139 17.61 -7.98 -5.81
CA LEU A 139 17.23 -8.60 -4.55
C LEU A 139 15.85 -9.28 -4.62
N ASP A 140 15.08 -9.08 -5.69
CA ASP A 140 13.80 -9.77 -5.90
C ASP A 140 14.05 -11.20 -6.39
N THR A 141 14.08 -12.13 -5.45
CA THR A 141 14.22 -13.57 -5.73
C THR A 141 12.92 -14.21 -6.22
N THR A 142 11.78 -13.52 -6.12
CA THR A 142 10.46 -14.09 -6.39
C THR A 142 9.90 -13.72 -7.76
N GLY A 143 10.23 -12.53 -8.28
CA GLY A 143 9.76 -12.03 -9.58
C GLY A 143 8.24 -11.98 -9.73
N THR A 144 7.49 -12.13 -8.64
CA THR A 144 6.04 -12.36 -8.68
C THR A 144 5.32 -11.08 -8.31
N ILE A 145 4.84 -10.36 -9.33
CA ILE A 145 3.90 -9.26 -9.14
C ILE A 145 2.59 -9.85 -8.62
N THR A 146 2.39 -9.74 -7.30
CA THR A 146 1.16 -10.23 -6.67
C THR A 146 0.11 -9.12 -6.75
N SER A 147 -0.77 -9.20 -7.75
CA SER A 147 -1.89 -8.27 -7.89
C SER A 147 -2.98 -8.60 -6.87
N LYS A 148 -3.32 -7.63 -6.00
CA LYS A 148 -4.44 -7.79 -5.07
C LYS A 148 -5.74 -7.35 -5.73
N TYR A 149 -6.56 -8.31 -6.15
CA TYR A 149 -7.95 -8.04 -6.52
C TYR A 149 -8.77 -7.80 -5.25
N GLN A 150 -9.36 -6.61 -5.12
CA GLN A 150 -10.31 -6.31 -4.05
C GLN A 150 -11.69 -6.16 -4.68
N ALA A 151 -12.65 -6.97 -4.23
CA ALA A 151 -14.06 -6.76 -4.52
C ALA A 151 -14.66 -5.85 -3.44
N GLY A 152 -15.42 -4.85 -3.85
CA GLY A 152 -16.33 -4.11 -2.98
C GLY A 152 -17.75 -4.62 -3.19
N LEU A 153 -18.50 -4.79 -2.10
CA LEU A 153 -19.94 -5.01 -2.17
C LEU A 153 -20.60 -3.63 -2.08
N ASP A 154 -21.23 -3.18 -3.16
CA ASP A 154 -22.08 -1.99 -3.15
C ASP A 154 -23.43 -2.42 -2.58
N VAL A 155 -23.69 -2.07 -1.32
CA VAL A 155 -24.97 -2.36 -0.68
C VAL A 155 -25.95 -1.27 -1.09
N GLY A 156 -26.95 -1.65 -1.89
CA GLY A 156 -28.05 -0.77 -2.27
C GLY A 156 -28.83 -0.24 -1.05
N SER A 157 -29.83 0.62 -1.30
CA SER A 157 -30.69 1.17 -0.23
C SER A 157 -31.63 0.15 0.39
N ASP A 158 -31.80 -1.01 -0.23
CA ASP A 158 -32.74 -2.04 0.18
C ASP A 158 -32.15 -2.91 1.29
N ASN A 159 -33.00 -3.35 2.23
CA ASN A 159 -32.56 -4.17 3.37
C ASN A 159 -32.08 -5.57 2.94
N HIS A 160 -32.48 -6.02 1.76
CA HIS A 160 -32.08 -7.28 1.13
C HIS A 160 -32.29 -7.15 -0.38
N GLU A 161 -31.40 -7.74 -1.16
CA GLU A 161 -31.52 -7.82 -2.61
C GLU A 161 -31.15 -9.21 -3.10
N LEU A 162 -31.80 -9.66 -4.17
CA LEU A 162 -31.44 -10.88 -4.85
C LEU A 162 -30.38 -10.57 -5.91
N VAL A 163 -29.12 -10.79 -5.56
CA VAL A 163 -27.95 -10.48 -6.41
C VAL A 163 -28.00 -11.22 -7.76
N SER A 164 -28.54 -12.44 -7.80
CA SER A 164 -28.80 -13.18 -9.04
C SER A 164 -30.22 -13.73 -9.03
N ARG A 165 -31.03 -13.30 -9.99
CA ARG A 165 -32.40 -13.81 -10.16
C ARG A 165 -32.47 -15.24 -10.66
N LEU A 166 -31.37 -15.75 -11.20
CA LEU A 166 -31.30 -17.09 -11.79
C LEU A 166 -30.31 -17.95 -11.02
N ASP A 167 -30.68 -19.21 -10.83
CA ASP A 167 -29.77 -20.25 -10.39
C ASP A 167 -28.62 -20.42 -11.39
N THR A 168 -27.48 -20.88 -10.88
CA THR A 168 -26.31 -21.16 -11.72
C THR A 168 -26.63 -22.24 -12.75
N LEU A 169 -25.96 -22.21 -13.90
CA LEU A 169 -26.24 -23.13 -15.01
C LEU A 169 -26.27 -24.62 -14.60
N PRO A 170 -25.36 -25.13 -13.74
CA PRO A 170 -25.45 -26.51 -13.27
C PRO A 170 -26.71 -26.80 -12.42
N MET A 171 -27.20 -25.81 -11.68
CA MET A 171 -28.37 -25.96 -10.79
C MET A 171 -29.70 -25.90 -11.51
N GLN A 172 -29.76 -25.27 -12.69
CA GLN A 172 -31.01 -25.11 -13.44
C GLN A 172 -31.68 -26.45 -13.82
N LEU A 173 -30.90 -27.53 -13.95
CA LEU A 173 -31.43 -28.87 -14.22
C LEU A 173 -32.05 -29.56 -13.00
N HIS A 174 -31.77 -29.04 -11.80
CA HIS A 174 -32.15 -29.64 -10.53
C HIS A 174 -33.26 -28.86 -9.82
N VAL A 175 -33.55 -27.64 -10.25
CA VAL A 175 -34.65 -26.83 -9.71
C VAL A 175 -35.98 -27.14 -10.38
N GLN A 176 -37.07 -26.98 -9.63
CA GLN A 176 -38.44 -27.13 -10.11
C GLN A 176 -39.09 -25.76 -10.22
N SER A 177 -39.37 -25.32 -11.45
CA SER A 177 -40.06 -24.06 -11.69
C SER A 177 -41.45 -24.06 -11.04
N ALA A 178 -41.68 -23.14 -10.09
CA ALA A 178 -43.00 -22.80 -9.53
C ALA A 178 -43.77 -23.96 -8.85
N GLY A 179 -43.07 -24.88 -8.20
CA GLY A 179 -43.69 -25.97 -7.42
C GLY A 179 -43.89 -25.62 -5.94
N ARG A 180 -45.04 -25.98 -5.36
CA ARG A 180 -45.13 -26.24 -3.91
C ARG A 180 -44.79 -27.71 -3.71
N PHE A 181 -43.84 -27.99 -2.81
CA PHE A 181 -43.58 -29.36 -2.40
C PHE A 181 -44.81 -29.96 -1.73
N ASP A 182 -45.02 -31.26 -1.94
CA ASP A 182 -46.02 -32.02 -1.20
C ASP A 182 -45.67 -31.96 0.29
N ALA A 183 -46.67 -31.84 1.15
CA ALA A 183 -46.51 -31.85 2.61
C ALA A 183 -45.91 -33.17 3.14
N ALA A 184 -45.93 -34.23 2.33
CA ALA A 184 -45.28 -35.50 2.63
C ALA A 184 -43.75 -35.48 2.46
N ILE A 185 -43.18 -34.45 1.83
CA ILE A 185 -41.73 -34.35 1.59
C ILE A 185 -41.04 -33.84 2.86
N SER A 186 -40.02 -34.58 3.31
CA SER A 186 -39.26 -34.21 4.51
C SER A 186 -38.02 -33.41 4.12
N PRO A 187 -37.72 -32.28 4.79
CA PRO A 187 -36.55 -31.45 4.50
C PRO A 187 -35.21 -32.12 4.85
N ILE A 188 -35.23 -33.28 5.50
CA ILE A 188 -34.04 -34.07 5.86
C ILE A 188 -33.85 -35.31 4.98
N GLN A 189 -34.68 -35.51 3.95
CA GLN A 189 -34.49 -36.57 2.97
C GLN A 189 -33.34 -36.25 2.02
N GLU A 190 -32.80 -37.29 1.39
CA GLU A 190 -31.79 -37.13 0.34
C GLU A 190 -32.31 -36.24 -0.80
N PRO A 191 -31.53 -35.25 -1.26
CA PRO A 191 -31.96 -34.33 -2.29
C PRO A 191 -32.12 -35.04 -3.63
N GLN A 192 -33.19 -34.72 -4.35
CA GLN A 192 -33.49 -35.27 -5.66
C GLN A 192 -33.54 -34.16 -6.72
N SER A 193 -33.12 -34.47 -7.94
CA SER A 193 -33.24 -33.55 -9.06
C SER A 193 -34.71 -33.21 -9.31
N GLY A 194 -35.01 -31.92 -9.46
CA GLY A 194 -36.39 -31.44 -9.58
C GLY A 194 -37.11 -31.32 -8.23
N MET A 195 -36.40 -31.41 -7.11
CA MET A 195 -36.93 -31.17 -5.75
C MET A 195 -36.22 -29.99 -5.06
N LEU A 196 -35.64 -29.06 -5.82
CA LEU A 196 -35.07 -27.81 -5.32
C LEU A 196 -35.92 -26.63 -5.81
N LEU A 197 -36.11 -25.62 -4.97
CA LEU A 197 -36.78 -24.39 -5.38
C LEU A 197 -35.78 -23.46 -6.09
N PRO A 198 -36.21 -22.73 -7.13
CA PRO A 198 -35.43 -21.66 -7.70
C PRO A 198 -35.04 -20.61 -6.67
N ILE A 199 -33.86 -20.02 -6.79
CA ILE A 199 -33.38 -19.01 -5.83
C ILE A 199 -34.31 -17.78 -5.75
N ALA A 200 -34.94 -17.41 -6.86
CA ALA A 200 -35.94 -16.35 -6.91
C ALA A 200 -37.18 -16.70 -6.05
N ASP A 201 -37.67 -17.93 -6.15
CA ASP A 201 -38.82 -18.40 -5.38
C ASP A 201 -38.53 -18.48 -3.87
N ILE A 202 -37.26 -18.72 -3.49
CA ILE A 202 -36.84 -18.70 -2.08
C ILE A 202 -36.76 -17.25 -1.57
N PHE A 203 -36.24 -16.33 -2.38
CA PHE A 203 -36.09 -14.93 -2.00
C PHE A 203 -37.43 -14.20 -1.83
N ASP A 204 -38.43 -14.53 -2.66
CA ASP A 204 -39.75 -13.90 -2.63
C ASP A 204 -40.69 -14.44 -1.52
N ARG A 205 -40.29 -15.49 -0.78
CA ARG A 205 -41.08 -16.12 0.30
C ARG A 205 -40.76 -15.55 1.67
#